data_AF-L0MJT6-F1
#
_entry.id   AF-L0MJT6-F1
#
_cell.length_a   1.000
_cell.length_b   1.000
_cell.length_c   1.000
_cell.angle_alpha   90.00
_cell.angle_beta   90.00
_cell.angle_gamma   90.00
#
_symmetry.space_group_name_H-M   'P 1'
#
loop_
_entity.id
_entity.type
_entity.pdbx_description
1 polymer ?
#
loop_
_entity_poly.entity_id
_entity_poly.type
_entity_poly.pdbx_seq_one_letter_code
_entity_poly.pdbx_strand_id
1 'polypeptide(L)'
;MSNLRPTPVTFDKNDVEIIARDTLYRGFFSLNLYRFRHKLFNGGVSDEITREIFERGHAAVLLPYDPQRDEVVLIEQLRIAAVDTSDSPWLLEMVAGMIEDGESVEDVCRREAEEEAGVTVGRCKPVLSYLASPGGTSERLSIMVGEVDAATAEGIHGLSEENEDIRVHVVSREQAYRWVEDGTIDNAASVIALQWLALHHESLRKEWVNP
;
A
#
# COMPACT_ATOMS: atom_id res chain seq x y z
N MET A 1 -30.05 2.80 3.69
CA MET A 1 -30.16 3.64 2.47
C MET A 1 -28.75 3.79 1.93
N SER A 2 -28.42 3.19 0.78
CA SER A 2 -27.04 3.15 0.30
C SER A 2 -26.61 4.52 -0.21
N ASN A 3 -25.67 5.16 0.49
CA ASN A 3 -24.96 6.35 0.03
C ASN A 3 -23.95 5.94 -1.07
N LEU A 4 -24.44 5.44 -2.20
CA LEU A 4 -23.60 5.19 -3.36
C LEU A 4 -23.23 6.55 -3.94
N ARG A 5 -21.95 6.92 -3.86
CA ARG A 5 -21.41 8.07 -4.57
C ARG A 5 -21.70 7.89 -6.07
N PRO A 6 -22.12 8.93 -6.79
CA PRO A 6 -22.28 8.84 -8.24
C PRO A 6 -20.96 8.37 -8.86
N THR A 7 -21.01 7.28 -9.63
CA THR A 7 -19.83 6.70 -10.29
C THR A 7 -19.84 7.08 -11.77
N PRO A 8 -18.68 7.45 -12.35
CA PRO A 8 -18.57 7.65 -13.79
C PRO A 8 -18.52 6.32 -14.57
N VAL A 9 -18.42 5.18 -13.88
CA VAL A 9 -18.35 3.85 -14.50
C VAL A 9 -19.74 3.34 -14.84
N THR A 10 -19.91 2.80 -16.05
CA THR A 10 -21.21 2.39 -16.60
C THR A 10 -21.78 1.10 -16.01
N PHE A 11 -20.91 0.13 -15.69
CA PHE A 11 -21.30 -1.22 -15.27
C PHE A 11 -20.87 -1.50 -13.83
N ASP A 12 -21.54 -2.44 -13.18
CA ASP A 12 -21.25 -2.90 -11.82
C ASP A 12 -21.07 -4.43 -11.72
N LYS A 13 -21.01 -4.95 -10.48
CA LYS A 13 -20.79 -6.38 -10.23
C LYS A 13 -21.90 -7.28 -10.77
N ASN A 14 -23.12 -6.77 -10.93
CA ASN A 14 -24.25 -7.52 -11.48
C ASN A 14 -24.15 -7.66 -13.01
N ASP A 15 -23.27 -6.89 -13.65
CA ASP A 15 -23.00 -6.98 -15.09
C ASP A 15 -21.87 -7.99 -15.42
N VAL A 16 -21.40 -8.72 -14.42
CA VAL A 16 -20.37 -9.76 -14.53
C VAL A 16 -20.92 -11.08 -13.99
N GLU A 17 -20.83 -12.14 -14.80
CA GLU A 17 -21.15 -13.51 -14.40
C GLU A 17 -19.84 -14.27 -14.16
N ILE A 18 -19.54 -14.59 -12.89
CA ILE A 18 -18.42 -15.47 -12.56
C ILE A 18 -18.88 -16.92 -12.76
N ILE A 19 -18.25 -17.62 -13.70
CA ILE A 19 -18.51 -19.02 -13.99
C ILE A 19 -17.76 -19.92 -13.00
N ALA A 20 -16.46 -19.66 -12.81
CA ALA A 20 -15.61 -20.44 -11.89
C ALA A 20 -14.38 -19.64 -11.44
N ARG A 21 -13.80 -20.10 -10.33
CA ARG A 21 -12.47 -19.71 -9.85
C ARG A 21 -11.72 -20.99 -9.48
N ASP A 22 -10.80 -21.39 -10.36
CA ASP A 22 -10.04 -22.62 -10.21
C ASP A 22 -8.63 -22.28 -9.69
N THR A 23 -8.11 -22.99 -8.68
CA THR A 23 -6.73 -22.77 -8.23
C THR A 23 -5.75 -23.50 -9.14
N LEU A 24 -4.88 -22.74 -9.81
CA LEU A 24 -3.82 -23.27 -10.68
C LEU A 24 -2.58 -23.69 -9.86
N TYR A 25 -2.24 -22.88 -8.85
CA TYR A 25 -1.14 -23.14 -7.94
C TYR A 25 -1.49 -22.67 -6.52
N ARG A 26 -1.03 -23.41 -5.51
CA ARG A 26 -1.19 -23.07 -4.09
C ARG A 26 0.11 -23.34 -3.34
N GLY A 27 0.77 -22.27 -2.90
CA GLY A 27 1.88 -22.26 -1.98
C GLY A 27 1.60 -21.28 -0.83
N PHE A 28 2.60 -20.47 -0.47
CA PHE A 28 2.39 -19.33 0.44
C PHE A 28 1.33 -18.36 -0.12
N PHE A 29 1.44 -18.06 -1.43
CA PHE A 29 0.40 -17.38 -2.20
C PHE A 29 -0.29 -18.34 -3.18
N SER A 30 -1.42 -17.90 -3.74
CA SER A 30 -2.16 -18.68 -4.74
C SER A 30 -2.19 -17.98 -6.10
N LEU A 31 -2.24 -18.79 -7.17
CA LEU A 31 -2.55 -18.34 -8.52
C LEU A 31 -3.88 -18.98 -8.92
N ASN A 32 -4.90 -18.17 -9.20
CA ASN A 32 -6.24 -18.62 -9.53
C ASN A 32 -6.59 -18.28 -10.99
N LEU A 33 -7.26 -19.20 -11.68
CA LEU A 33 -7.89 -18.97 -12.98
C LEU A 33 -9.34 -18.54 -12.78
N TYR A 34 -9.64 -17.30 -13.17
CA TYR A 34 -10.99 -16.76 -13.18
C TYR A 34 -11.60 -17.01 -14.55
N ARG A 35 -12.80 -17.60 -14.56
CA ARG A 35 -13.62 -17.83 -15.76
C ARG A 35 -14.90 -17.05 -15.62
N PHE A 36 -15.18 -16.16 -16.55
CA PHE A 36 -16.31 -15.24 -16.44
C PHE A 36 -16.82 -14.73 -17.80
N ARG A 37 -18.00 -14.13 -17.78
CA ARG A 37 -18.55 -13.30 -18.85
C ARG A 37 -18.92 -11.93 -18.30
N HIS A 38 -19.00 -10.91 -19.16
CA HIS A 38 -19.46 -9.58 -18.75
C HIS A 38 -20.25 -8.89 -19.86
N LYS A 39 -21.04 -7.87 -19.49
CA LYS A 39 -21.71 -7.01 -20.48
C LYS A 39 -20.71 -6.22 -21.31
N LEU A 40 -21.02 -6.02 -22.58
CA LEU A 40 -20.22 -5.23 -23.51
C LEU A 40 -20.80 -3.82 -23.65
N PHE A 41 -19.95 -2.82 -23.87
CA PHE A 41 -20.36 -1.42 -24.02
C PHE A 41 -21.24 -1.16 -25.24
N ASN A 42 -21.11 -1.96 -26.29
CA ASN A 42 -21.97 -1.92 -27.49
C ASN A 42 -23.24 -2.78 -27.35
N GLY A 43 -23.51 -3.31 -26.15
CA GLY A 43 -24.62 -4.23 -25.86
C GLY A 43 -24.24 -5.70 -26.02
N GLY A 44 -25.05 -6.57 -25.43
CA GLY A 44 -24.79 -8.01 -25.39
C GLY A 44 -23.85 -8.43 -24.25
N VAL A 45 -23.38 -9.67 -24.32
CA VAL A 45 -22.52 -10.33 -23.32
C VAL A 45 -21.31 -10.89 -24.04
N SER A 46 -20.13 -10.82 -23.41
CA SER A 46 -18.90 -11.43 -23.94
C SER A 46 -19.03 -12.95 -24.04
N ASP A 47 -18.17 -13.56 -24.86
CA ASP A 47 -17.85 -14.98 -24.69
C ASP A 47 -17.18 -15.23 -23.33
N GLU A 48 -16.99 -16.50 -22.97
CA GLU A 48 -16.23 -16.86 -21.78
C GLU A 48 -14.77 -16.38 -21.88
N ILE A 49 -14.32 -15.65 -20.86
CA ILE A 49 -12.98 -15.11 -20.74
C ILE A 49 -12.27 -15.79 -19.56
N THR A 50 -10.99 -16.06 -19.75
CA THR A 50 -10.08 -16.58 -18.72
C THR A 50 -9.05 -15.52 -18.31
N ARG A 51 -8.75 -15.43 -17.01
CA ARG A 51 -7.65 -14.62 -16.47
C ARG A 51 -6.96 -15.34 -15.33
N GLU A 52 -5.64 -15.34 -15.34
CA GLU A 52 -4.82 -15.76 -14.19
C GLU A 52 -4.70 -14.58 -13.23
N ILE A 53 -5.05 -14.79 -11.97
CA ILE A 53 -5.09 -13.78 -10.93
C ILE A 53 -4.20 -14.25 -9.77
N PHE A 54 -3.21 -13.43 -9.43
CA PHE A 54 -2.37 -13.62 -8.27
C PHE A 54 -3.12 -13.20 -7.00
N GLU A 55 -3.16 -14.11 -6.03
CA GLU A 55 -3.93 -13.99 -4.80
C GLU A 55 -2.96 -14.04 -3.62
N ARG A 56 -2.72 -12.87 -3.04
CA ARG A 56 -1.73 -12.68 -1.97
C ARG A 56 -2.28 -12.00 -0.72
N GLY A 57 -3.59 -11.76 -0.65
CA GLY A 57 -4.22 -10.98 0.42
C GLY A 57 -4.22 -9.47 0.14
N HIS A 58 -4.39 -8.68 1.20
CA HIS A 58 -4.48 -7.23 1.17
C HIS A 58 -3.58 -6.62 2.23
N ALA A 59 -3.08 -5.40 2.01
CA ALA A 59 -2.10 -4.78 2.88
C ALA A 59 -2.57 -3.44 3.46
N ALA A 60 -2.08 -3.13 4.66
CA ALA A 60 -2.14 -1.81 5.25
C ALA A 60 -0.78 -1.14 5.10
N VAL A 61 -0.77 0.16 4.81
CA VAL A 61 0.44 0.94 4.60
C VAL A 61 0.36 2.18 5.47
N LEU A 62 1.42 2.47 6.22
CA LEU A 62 1.54 3.67 7.01
C LEU A 62 2.59 4.59 6.39
N LEU A 63 2.20 5.85 6.15
CA LEU A 63 3.10 6.98 5.96
C LEU A 63 3.41 7.57 7.34
N PRO A 64 4.60 7.34 7.92
CA PRO A 64 4.97 7.89 9.21
C PRO A 64 5.53 9.30 9.00
N TYR A 65 4.83 10.30 9.51
CA TYR A 65 5.13 11.71 9.30
C TYR A 65 5.27 12.47 10.62
N ASP A 66 6.39 13.19 10.76
CA ASP A 66 6.60 14.13 11.86
C ASP A 66 6.25 15.56 11.40
N PRO A 67 5.08 16.10 11.81
CA PRO A 67 4.65 17.42 11.37
C PRO A 67 5.42 18.58 12.02
N GLN A 68 6.10 18.33 13.16
CA GLN A 68 6.90 19.33 13.85
C GLN A 68 8.23 19.54 13.14
N ARG A 69 8.89 18.43 12.75
CA ARG A 69 10.20 18.42 12.10
C ARG A 69 10.10 18.49 10.56
N ASP A 70 8.91 18.28 10.00
CA ASP A 70 8.67 18.11 8.56
C ASP A 70 9.53 16.98 7.95
N GLU A 71 9.57 15.86 8.67
CA GLU A 71 10.35 14.67 8.35
C GLU A 71 9.44 13.46 8.10
N VAL A 72 9.93 12.53 7.29
CA VAL A 72 9.28 11.25 6.99
C VAL A 72 10.21 10.14 7.44
N VAL A 73 9.64 9.10 8.05
CA VAL A 73 10.36 7.86 8.37
C VAL A 73 10.13 6.87 7.22
N LEU A 74 11.22 6.40 6.64
CA LEU A 74 11.26 5.37 5.60
C LEU A 74 11.91 4.12 6.16
N ILE A 75 11.58 2.98 5.58
CA ILE A 75 12.26 1.72 5.85
C ILE A 75 13.00 1.23 4.59
N GLU A 76 14.18 0.66 4.75
CA GLU A 76 14.97 0.04 3.70
C GLU A 76 14.97 -1.47 3.92
N GLN A 77 14.51 -2.23 2.91
CA GLN A 77 14.46 -3.69 2.97
C GLN A 77 14.66 -4.34 1.59
N LEU A 78 15.06 -5.62 1.59
CA LEU A 78 15.23 -6.40 0.37
C LEU A 78 13.87 -6.78 -0.22
N ARG A 79 13.62 -6.38 -1.46
CA ARG A 79 12.53 -6.90 -2.30
C ARG A 79 13.12 -7.71 -3.44
N ILE A 80 13.20 -9.03 -3.26
CA ILE A 80 13.83 -9.93 -4.23
C ILE A 80 13.21 -9.83 -5.64
N ALA A 81 11.93 -9.48 -5.74
CA ALA A 81 11.23 -9.30 -7.02
C ALA A 81 11.76 -8.12 -7.86
N ALA A 82 12.54 -7.20 -7.26
CA ALA A 82 13.12 -6.05 -7.95
C ALA A 82 14.50 -6.33 -8.59
N VAL A 83 15.13 -7.49 -8.28
CA VAL A 83 16.50 -7.82 -8.74
C VAL A 83 16.68 -7.69 -10.26
N ASP A 84 15.67 -8.08 -11.04
CA ASP A 84 15.80 -8.14 -12.49
C ASP A 84 15.60 -6.79 -13.18
N THR A 85 15.02 -5.80 -12.49
CA THR A 85 14.57 -4.54 -13.10
C THR A 85 15.06 -3.28 -12.40
N SER A 86 15.79 -3.41 -11.30
CA SER A 86 16.29 -2.31 -10.49
C SER A 86 17.80 -2.44 -10.27
N ASP A 87 18.49 -1.30 -10.15
CA ASP A 87 19.94 -1.28 -9.89
C ASP A 87 20.30 -1.92 -8.54
N SER A 88 19.39 -1.80 -7.57
CA SER A 88 19.45 -2.47 -6.27
C SER A 88 18.08 -3.08 -5.95
N PRO A 89 18.02 -4.31 -5.39
CA PRO A 89 16.77 -4.86 -4.88
C PRO A 89 16.43 -4.40 -3.46
N TRP A 90 17.28 -3.59 -2.82
CA TRP A 90 16.94 -2.90 -1.58
C TRP A 90 16.19 -1.61 -1.91
N LEU A 91 14.94 -1.53 -1.45
CA LEU A 91 14.04 -0.43 -1.75
C LEU A 91 13.80 0.42 -0.50
N LEU A 92 13.63 1.72 -0.68
CA LEU A 92 13.10 2.62 0.34
C LEU A 92 11.57 2.62 0.27
N GLU A 93 10.93 2.21 1.35
CA GLU A 93 9.50 1.95 1.41
C GLU A 93 8.82 2.67 2.59
N MET A 94 7.48 2.74 2.52
CA MET A 94 6.62 3.00 3.68
C MET A 94 6.59 1.77 4.59
N VAL A 95 6.23 1.96 5.86
CA VAL A 95 5.87 0.87 6.76
C VAL A 95 4.62 0.17 6.22
N ALA A 96 4.62 -1.16 6.13
CA ALA A 96 3.51 -1.90 5.54
C ALA A 96 3.46 -3.36 5.97
N GLY A 97 2.24 -3.85 6.22
CA GLY A 97 1.98 -5.23 6.60
C GLY A 97 0.76 -5.82 5.94
N MET A 98 0.68 -7.14 5.94
CA MET A 98 -0.51 -7.86 5.49
C MET A 98 -1.63 -7.74 6.52
N ILE A 99 -2.86 -7.57 6.06
CA ILE A 99 -4.04 -7.52 6.93
C ILE A 99 -4.50 -8.95 7.22
N GLU A 100 -4.45 -9.35 8.49
CA GLU A 100 -4.95 -10.64 8.93
C GLU A 100 -6.45 -10.63 9.28
N ASP A 101 -7.01 -11.82 9.50
CA ASP A 101 -8.42 -11.99 9.80
C ASP A 101 -8.79 -11.30 11.12
N GLY A 102 -9.61 -10.25 11.01
CA GLY A 102 -10.14 -9.51 12.16
C GLY A 102 -9.38 -8.23 12.50
N GLU A 103 -8.27 -7.94 11.83
CA GLU A 103 -7.54 -6.69 12.01
C GLU A 103 -8.17 -5.54 11.20
N SER A 104 -8.14 -4.33 11.76
CA SER A 104 -8.41 -3.13 10.98
C SER A 104 -7.12 -2.62 10.31
N VAL A 105 -7.26 -1.82 9.25
CA VAL A 105 -6.11 -1.18 8.58
C VAL A 105 -5.27 -0.35 9.56
N GLU A 106 -5.92 0.32 10.52
CA GLU A 106 -5.21 1.13 11.52
C GLU A 106 -4.45 0.25 12.52
N ASP A 107 -5.02 -0.87 12.96
CA ASP A 107 -4.36 -1.80 13.89
C ASP A 107 -3.07 -2.35 13.27
N VAL A 108 -3.13 -2.81 12.02
CA VAL A 108 -1.95 -3.28 11.28
C VAL A 108 -0.92 -2.17 11.13
N CYS A 109 -1.32 -0.97 10.71
CA CYS A 109 -0.38 0.15 10.58
C CYS A 109 0.35 0.47 11.89
N ARG A 110 -0.33 0.36 13.04
CA ARG A 110 0.26 0.63 14.36
C ARG A 110 1.22 -0.49 14.78
N ARG A 111 0.83 -1.74 14.58
CA ARG A 111 1.66 -2.93 14.84
C ARG A 111 2.96 -2.86 14.03
N GLU A 112 2.84 -2.69 12.72
CA GLU A 112 3.99 -2.66 11.79
C GLU A 112 4.91 -1.45 12.04
N ALA A 113 4.37 -0.31 12.50
CA ALA A 113 5.21 0.83 12.85
C ALA A 113 6.14 0.56 14.05
N GLU A 114 5.67 -0.23 15.01
CA GLU A 114 6.49 -0.68 16.13
C GLU A 114 7.50 -1.76 15.70
N GLU A 115 7.08 -2.70 14.86
CA GLU A 115 7.88 -3.86 14.41
C GLU A 115 8.96 -3.49 13.37
N GLU A 116 8.63 -2.66 12.37
CA GLU A 116 9.52 -2.32 11.26
C GLU A 116 10.34 -1.04 11.47
N ALA A 117 9.86 -0.13 12.34
CA ALA A 117 10.47 1.19 12.51
C ALA A 117 10.70 1.60 13.97
N GLY A 118 10.21 0.83 14.95
CA GLY A 118 10.35 1.15 16.37
C GLY A 118 9.66 2.45 16.78
N VAL A 119 8.63 2.90 16.05
CA VAL A 119 7.95 4.16 16.32
C VAL A 119 6.51 3.95 16.78
N THR A 120 6.12 4.68 17.83
CA THR A 120 4.73 4.73 18.26
C THR A 120 3.95 5.74 17.43
N VAL A 121 2.83 5.29 16.84
CA VAL A 121 1.94 6.17 16.07
C VAL A 121 1.00 6.93 17.00
N GLY A 122 0.95 8.25 16.86
CA GLY A 122 -0.02 9.13 17.52
C GLY A 122 -1.36 9.16 16.78
N ARG A 123 -1.76 10.35 16.32
CA ARG A 123 -2.95 10.52 15.48
C ARG A 123 -2.76 9.80 14.14
N CYS A 124 -3.81 9.11 13.68
CA CYS A 124 -3.79 8.38 12.41
C CYS A 124 -4.99 8.79 11.55
N LYS A 125 -4.82 8.82 10.23
CA LYS A 125 -5.89 9.16 9.28
C LYS A 125 -5.82 8.34 8.00
N PRO A 126 -6.98 7.98 7.42
CA PRO A 126 -7.01 7.37 6.10
C PRO A 126 -6.56 8.36 5.03
N VAL A 127 -5.73 7.88 4.12
CA VAL A 127 -5.25 8.64 2.95
C VAL A 127 -6.00 8.20 1.70
N LEU A 128 -5.75 6.97 1.25
CA LEU A 128 -6.41 6.37 0.10
C LEU A 128 -6.36 4.84 0.15
N SER A 129 -7.10 4.19 -0.75
CA SER A 129 -6.96 2.75 -1.00
C SER A 129 -6.90 2.48 -2.50
N TYR A 130 -5.93 1.68 -2.94
CA TYR A 130 -5.67 1.42 -4.36
C TYR A 130 -5.46 -0.07 -4.64
N LEU A 131 -5.62 -0.46 -5.92
CA LEU A 131 -5.26 -1.81 -6.41
C LEU A 131 -3.86 -1.74 -6.99
N ALA A 132 -2.97 -2.64 -6.58
CA ALA A 132 -1.56 -2.61 -7.02
C ALA A 132 -1.43 -2.75 -8.55
N SER A 133 -2.04 -3.80 -9.10
CA SER A 133 -2.08 -4.05 -10.54
C SER A 133 -3.34 -4.84 -10.91
N PRO A 134 -4.49 -4.18 -11.09
CA PRO A 134 -5.81 -4.82 -11.16
C PRO A 134 -6.02 -5.73 -12.38
N GLY A 135 -5.07 -5.76 -13.32
CA GLY A 135 -5.09 -6.70 -14.44
C GLY A 135 -4.68 -8.12 -14.07
N GLY A 136 -3.95 -8.32 -12.97
CA GLY A 136 -3.35 -9.61 -12.62
C GLY A 136 -3.25 -9.92 -11.13
N THR A 137 -3.60 -9.01 -10.23
CA THR A 137 -3.69 -9.29 -8.78
C THR A 137 -4.98 -8.73 -8.21
N SER A 138 -5.54 -9.43 -7.21
CA SER A 138 -6.67 -8.93 -6.42
C SER A 138 -6.25 -7.97 -5.30
N GLU A 139 -4.94 -7.83 -5.09
CA GLU A 139 -4.36 -7.09 -3.99
C GLU A 139 -4.82 -5.63 -3.95
N ARG A 140 -5.32 -5.25 -2.78
CA ARG A 140 -5.66 -3.89 -2.40
C ARG A 140 -4.78 -3.45 -1.24
N LEU A 141 -4.24 -2.25 -1.36
CA LEU A 141 -3.47 -1.60 -0.30
C LEU A 141 -4.26 -0.40 0.22
N SER A 142 -4.25 -0.22 1.54
CA SER A 142 -4.91 0.91 2.20
C SER A 142 -3.86 1.73 2.93
N ILE A 143 -3.65 2.97 2.47
CA ILE A 143 -2.66 3.90 3.01
C ILE A 143 -3.31 4.76 4.10
N MET A 144 -2.63 4.83 5.24
CA MET A 144 -2.89 5.73 6.34
C MET A 144 -1.69 6.68 6.50
N VAL A 145 -1.92 7.87 7.07
CA VAL A 145 -0.84 8.73 7.57
C VAL A 145 -0.88 8.70 9.09
N GLY A 146 0.28 8.45 9.69
CA GLY A 146 0.47 8.41 11.14
C GLY A 146 1.38 9.54 11.58
N GLU A 147 0.94 10.28 12.59
CA GLU A 147 1.81 11.20 13.32
C GLU A 147 2.83 10.38 14.12
N VAL A 148 4.11 10.71 13.98
CA VAL A 148 5.21 10.09 14.74
C VAL A 148 6.17 11.15 15.25
N ASP A 149 7.00 10.78 16.23
CA ASP A 149 8.22 11.53 16.58
C ASP A 149 9.39 10.91 15.79
N ALA A 150 9.85 11.60 14.75
CA ALA A 150 10.92 11.07 13.90
C ALA A 150 12.26 10.98 14.65
N ALA A 151 12.43 11.67 15.77
CA ALA A 151 13.67 11.60 16.56
C ALA A 151 13.85 10.27 17.31
N THR A 152 12.79 9.46 17.44
CA THR A 152 12.87 8.12 18.05
C THR A 152 13.07 7.02 17.02
N ALA A 153 13.02 7.35 15.73
CA ALA A 153 13.12 6.39 14.64
C ALA A 153 14.59 6.16 14.27
N GLU A 154 15.18 5.08 14.75
CA GLU A 154 16.58 4.73 14.48
C GLU A 154 16.82 3.22 14.51
N GLY A 155 17.93 2.78 13.93
CA GLY A 155 18.43 1.42 14.10
C GLY A 155 17.98 0.43 13.03
N ILE A 156 18.10 -0.85 13.39
CA ILE A 156 17.75 -2.02 12.59
C ILE A 156 16.61 -2.74 13.30
N HIS A 157 15.56 -3.05 12.56
CA HIS A 157 14.29 -3.61 13.01
C HIS A 157 13.88 -4.77 12.10
N GLY A 158 12.64 -5.23 12.24
CA GLY A 158 12.11 -6.43 11.59
C GLY A 158 12.08 -7.62 12.55
N LEU A 159 11.33 -8.64 12.14
CA LEU A 159 11.18 -9.86 12.92
C LEU A 159 12.20 -10.90 12.48
N SER A 160 13.10 -11.28 13.39
CA SER A 160 14.11 -12.32 13.12
C SER A 160 13.50 -13.67 12.73
N GLU A 161 12.28 -13.97 13.23
CA GLU A 161 11.53 -15.18 12.89
C GLU A 161 10.99 -15.14 11.45
N GLU A 162 10.80 -13.94 10.89
CA GLU A 162 10.30 -13.70 9.53
C GLU A 162 11.45 -13.47 8.53
N ASN A 163 12.70 -13.47 9.00
CA ASN A 163 13.91 -13.16 8.23
C ASN A 163 13.88 -11.75 7.62
N GLU A 164 13.22 -10.81 8.30
CA GLU A 164 13.21 -9.41 7.92
C GLU A 164 14.43 -8.69 8.50
N ASP A 165 15.16 -7.97 7.64
CA ASP A 165 16.30 -7.12 7.99
C ASP A 165 16.01 -5.72 7.48
N ILE A 166 15.49 -4.86 8.37
CA ILE A 166 14.92 -3.57 8.01
C ILE A 166 15.75 -2.46 8.64
N ARG A 167 16.16 -1.49 7.81
CA ARG A 167 16.87 -0.30 8.28
C ARG A 167 16.01 0.94 8.20
N VAL A 168 15.94 1.70 9.28
CA VAL A 168 15.18 2.96 9.32
C VAL A 168 16.00 4.13 8.74
N HIS A 169 15.33 4.96 7.94
CA HIS A 169 15.86 6.21 7.41
C HIS A 169 14.93 7.38 7.73
N VAL A 170 15.44 8.38 8.45
CA VAL A 170 14.72 9.62 8.69
C VAL A 170 15.24 10.68 7.73
N VAL A 171 14.34 11.25 6.93
CA VAL A 171 14.67 12.29 5.95
C VAL A 171 13.64 13.42 5.98
N SER A 172 14.02 14.60 5.50
CA SER A 172 13.03 15.67 5.32
C SER A 172 11.99 15.24 4.28
N ARG A 173 10.74 15.70 4.46
CA ARG A 173 9.66 15.46 3.48
C ARG A 173 10.06 15.91 2.07
N GLU A 174 10.74 17.04 1.97
CA GLU A 174 11.27 17.56 0.70
C GLU A 174 12.26 16.60 0.03
N GLN A 175 13.17 15.99 0.81
CA GLN A 175 14.13 15.03 0.28
C GLN A 175 13.43 13.73 -0.15
N ALA A 176 12.49 13.22 0.66
CA ALA A 176 11.71 12.04 0.30
C ALA A 176 10.94 12.25 -1.02
N TYR A 177 10.37 13.45 -1.22
CA TYR A 177 9.68 13.75 -2.48
C TYR A 177 10.63 13.89 -3.66
N ARG A 178 11.82 14.49 -3.48
CA ARG A 178 12.84 14.53 -4.55
C ARG A 178 13.26 13.12 -4.98
N TRP A 179 13.39 12.20 -4.03
CA TRP A 179 13.67 10.79 -4.34
C TRP A 179 12.56 10.10 -5.13
N VAL A 180 11.31 10.53 -4.99
CA VAL A 180 10.23 10.10 -5.88
C VAL A 180 10.41 10.70 -7.28
N GLU A 181 10.76 11.99 -7.38
CA GLU A 181 10.95 12.66 -8.67
C GLU A 181 12.15 12.14 -9.47
N ASP A 182 13.24 11.76 -8.80
CA ASP A 182 14.46 11.26 -9.44
C ASP A 182 14.50 9.74 -9.65
N GLY A 183 13.48 9.02 -9.14
CA GLY A 183 13.34 7.57 -9.29
C GLY A 183 14.07 6.73 -8.24
N THR A 184 14.69 7.35 -7.22
CA THR A 184 15.26 6.61 -6.07
C THR A 184 14.19 5.89 -5.26
N ILE A 185 12.97 6.44 -5.17
CA ILE A 185 11.79 5.79 -4.61
C ILE A 185 10.78 5.57 -5.75
N ASP A 186 10.54 4.31 -6.11
CA ASP A 186 9.73 3.93 -7.27
C ASP A 186 8.66 2.85 -6.98
N ASN A 187 8.58 2.33 -5.75
CA ASN A 187 7.51 1.42 -5.36
C ASN A 187 6.17 2.17 -5.20
N ALA A 188 5.08 1.54 -5.65
CA ALA A 188 3.78 2.20 -5.80
C ALA A 188 3.26 2.84 -4.51
N ALA A 189 3.35 2.12 -3.38
CA ALA A 189 2.83 2.59 -2.11
C ALA A 189 3.52 3.89 -1.65
N SER A 190 4.85 3.93 -1.73
CA SER A 190 5.66 5.08 -1.32
C SER A 190 5.47 6.27 -2.25
N VAL A 191 5.49 6.04 -3.56
CA VAL A 191 5.24 7.11 -4.55
C VAL A 191 3.88 7.76 -4.31
N ILE A 192 2.82 6.95 -4.16
CA ILE A 192 1.46 7.44 -3.94
C ILE A 192 1.37 8.20 -2.60
N ALA A 193 1.92 7.64 -1.52
CA ALA A 193 1.85 8.24 -0.19
C ALA A 193 2.60 9.59 -0.13
N LEU A 194 3.81 9.65 -0.70
CA LEU A 194 4.64 10.86 -0.71
C LEU A 194 4.08 11.93 -1.65
N GLN A 195 3.49 11.55 -2.78
CA GLN A 195 2.75 12.49 -3.64
C GLN A 195 1.53 13.06 -2.92
N TRP A 196 0.77 12.22 -2.20
CA TRP A 196 -0.33 12.72 -1.38
C TRP A 196 0.18 13.69 -0.31
N LEU A 197 1.28 13.37 0.38
CA LEU A 197 1.85 14.23 1.41
C LEU A 197 2.31 15.57 0.81
N ALA A 198 2.98 15.57 -0.34
CA ALA A 198 3.37 16.79 -1.04
C ALA A 198 2.16 17.71 -1.29
N LEU A 199 1.02 17.15 -1.67
CA LEU A 199 -0.23 17.89 -1.91
C LEU A 199 -0.94 18.37 -0.63
N HIS A 200 -0.75 17.70 0.52
CA HIS A 200 -1.57 17.94 1.72
C HIS A 200 -0.79 18.38 2.96
N HIS A 201 0.56 18.37 2.94
CA HIS A 201 1.39 18.61 4.12
C HIS A 201 1.07 19.91 4.84
N GLU A 202 0.84 21.03 4.12
CA GLU A 202 0.49 22.30 4.78
C GLU A 202 -0.80 22.21 5.60
N SER A 203 -1.82 21.55 5.05
CA SER A 203 -3.12 21.38 5.71
C SER A 203 -3.00 20.44 6.89
N LEU A 204 -2.25 19.34 6.74
CA LEU A 204 -2.00 18.36 7.77
C LEU A 204 -1.20 18.94 8.93
N ARG A 205 -0.13 19.70 8.64
CA ARG A 205 0.67 20.40 9.65
C ARG A 205 -0.14 21.45 10.38
N LYS A 206 -0.98 22.23 9.69
CA LYS A 206 -1.89 23.18 10.36
C LYS A 206 -2.79 22.47 11.37
N GLU A 207 -3.34 21.33 10.98
CA GLU A 207 -4.22 20.53 11.85
C GLU A 207 -3.48 19.88 13.02
N TRP A 208 -2.23 19.45 12.83
CA TRP A 208 -1.49 18.68 13.83
C TRP A 208 -0.57 19.49 14.73
N VAL A 209 0.03 20.57 14.22
CA VAL A 209 0.94 21.43 14.98
C VAL A 209 0.21 22.54 15.72
N ASN A 210 -0.88 23.06 15.16
CA ASN A 210 -1.65 24.17 15.72
C ASN A 210 -3.11 23.75 16.00
N PRO A 211 -3.35 22.80 16.92
CA PRO A 211 -4.68 22.31 17.23
C PRO A 211 -5.59 23.35 17.90
#